data_AF-A0A520BEJ9-F1
#
_entry.id   AF-A0A520BEJ9-F1
#
_cell.length_a   1.000
_cell.length_b   1.000
_cell.length_c   1.000
_cell.angle_alpha   90.00
_cell.angle_beta   90.00
_cell.angle_gamma   90.00
#
_symmetry.space_group_name_H-M   'P 1'
#
loop_
_entity.id
_entity.type
_entity.pdbx_description
1 polymer ?
#
loop_
_entity_poly.entity_id
_entity_poly.type
_entity_poly.pdbx_seq_one_letter_code
_entity_poly.pdbx_strand_id
1 'polypeptide(L)'
;MSEIDNDQSGDTRRDFLKKTSLFTALSLTPLTVLKAADNKVDERFAELFEKIPLNLKVNNKPYALKIEPRVTLLDLLREELHLTGTKKGCDHGQCGACTVHVDGQRVNS
;
A
#
# COMPACT_ATOMS: atom_id res chain seq x y z
N MET A 1 -0.42 -77.97 -1.24
CA MET A 1 0.30 -76.78 -1.72
C MET A 1 -0.37 -75.57 -1.10
N SER A 2 -0.06 -75.13 0.14
CA SER A 2 1.17 -74.43 0.60
C SER A 2 1.54 -73.30 -0.37
N GLU A 3 1.63 -72.02 0.01
CA GLU A 3 2.16 -71.34 1.22
C GLU A 3 1.37 -70.00 1.36
N ILE A 4 0.90 -69.51 2.52
CA ILE A 4 1.57 -68.91 3.70
C ILE A 4 2.61 -67.80 3.36
N ASP A 5 2.42 -66.66 4.04
CA ASP A 5 3.32 -65.53 4.34
C ASP A 5 3.34 -64.36 3.32
N ASN A 6 2.74 -63.19 3.63
CA ASN A 6 3.13 -62.19 4.64
C ASN A 6 4.53 -61.60 4.35
N ASP A 7 4.60 -60.62 3.45
CA ASP A 7 5.81 -59.83 3.22
C ASP A 7 5.60 -58.35 3.59
N GLN A 8 6.65 -57.82 4.21
CA GLN A 8 6.66 -56.79 5.23
C GLN A 8 6.44 -55.38 4.69
N SER A 9 5.79 -54.57 5.52
CA SER A 9 5.81 -53.10 5.47
C SER A 9 7.26 -52.58 5.47
N GLY A 10 7.82 -52.36 4.29
CA GLY A 10 9.16 -51.82 4.10
C GLY A 10 9.10 -50.33 3.76
N ASP A 11 9.48 -49.49 4.72
CA ASP A 11 9.72 -48.05 4.54
C ASP A 11 10.61 -47.83 3.30
N THR A 12 10.04 -47.25 2.24
CA THR A 12 10.75 -47.15 0.97
C THR A 12 11.78 -46.03 1.03
N ARG A 13 12.93 -46.22 0.36
CA ARG A 13 13.98 -45.18 0.23
C ARG A 13 13.44 -43.84 -0.31
N ARG A 14 12.36 -43.89 -1.11
CA ARG A 14 11.67 -42.71 -1.63
C ARG A 14 10.95 -41.94 -0.52
N ASP A 15 10.38 -42.64 0.45
CA ASP A 15 9.72 -42.03 1.60
C ASP A 15 10.73 -41.46 2.60
N PHE A 16 11.86 -42.15 2.79
CA PHE A 16 12.99 -41.61 3.53
C PHE A 16 13.54 -40.32 2.89
N LEU A 17 13.74 -40.30 1.56
CA LEU A 17 14.22 -39.11 0.84
C LEU A 17 13.23 -37.95 0.91
N LYS A 18 11.92 -38.20 0.80
CA LYS A 18 10.89 -37.17 0.96
C LYS A 18 10.90 -36.59 2.38
N LYS A 19 11.02 -37.44 3.41
CA LYS A 19 11.05 -37.01 4.81
C LYS A 19 12.33 -36.25 5.17
N THR A 20 13.50 -36.68 4.69
CA THR A 20 14.77 -36.00 4.97
C THR A 20 14.97 -34.68 4.23
N SER A 21 14.42 -34.55 3.01
CA SER A 21 14.54 -33.30 2.22
C SER A 21 13.78 -32.11 2.85
N LEU A 22 12.72 -32.38 3.61
CA LEU A 22 11.90 -31.36 4.26
C LEU A 22 12.57 -30.76 5.51
N PHE A 23 13.34 -31.55 6.26
CA PHE A 23 13.98 -31.08 7.50
C PHE A 23 15.21 -30.20 7.27
N THR A 24 16.02 -30.47 6.24
CA THR A 24 17.19 -29.64 5.92
C THR A 24 16.80 -28.27 5.39
N ALA A 25 15.76 -28.19 4.55
CA ALA A 25 15.27 -26.94 3.97
C ALA A 25 14.83 -25.92 5.03
N LEU A 26 14.23 -26.36 6.14
CA LEU A 26 13.78 -25.46 7.21
C LEU A 26 14.92 -24.99 8.13
N SER A 27 16.00 -25.76 8.25
CA SER A 27 17.14 -25.42 9.11
C SER A 27 18.10 -24.42 8.47
N LEU A 28 18.13 -24.36 7.14
CA LEU A 28 19.04 -23.52 6.36
C LEU A 28 18.38 -22.26 5.82
N THR A 29 17.07 -22.07 6.00
CA THR A 29 16.47 -20.77 5.71
C THR A 29 17.03 -19.75 6.68
N PRO A 30 17.78 -18.75 6.21
CA PRO A 30 18.29 -17.72 7.11
C PRO A 30 17.11 -16.99 7.74
N LEU A 31 17.24 -16.63 9.02
CA LEU A 31 16.20 -15.93 9.80
C LEU A 31 15.70 -14.64 9.11
N THR A 32 16.49 -14.11 8.17
CA THR A 32 16.13 -12.99 7.30
C THR A 32 14.94 -13.28 6.37
N VAL A 33 14.70 -14.53 5.98
CA VAL A 33 13.56 -14.90 5.10
C VAL A 33 12.23 -14.90 5.88
N LEU A 34 12.23 -15.17 7.19
CA LEU A 34 11.01 -14.98 8.03
C LEU A 34 10.56 -13.51 8.06
N LYS A 35 11.50 -12.57 7.92
CA LYS A 35 11.23 -11.14 7.96
C LYS A 35 10.51 -10.60 6.72
N ALA A 36 10.41 -11.39 5.65
CA ALA A 36 9.63 -11.02 4.46
C ALA A 36 8.10 -11.15 4.66
N ALA A 37 7.64 -11.76 5.77
CA ALA A 37 6.22 -11.87 6.11
C ALA A 37 5.67 -10.68 6.93
N ASP A 38 6.52 -9.75 7.38
CA ASP A 38 6.12 -8.55 8.16
C ASP A 38 5.49 -7.44 7.30
N ASN A 39 5.41 -7.61 5.99
CA ASN A 39 4.87 -6.60 5.05
C ASN A 39 3.39 -6.24 5.31
N LYS A 40 2.64 -7.06 6.06
CA LYS A 40 1.24 -6.77 6.44
C LYS A 40 1.09 -5.65 7.47
N VAL A 41 2.17 -5.30 8.15
CA VAL A 41 2.15 -4.25 9.17
C VAL A 41 2.12 -2.88 8.48
N ASP A 42 2.89 -2.70 7.41
CA ASP A 42 2.97 -1.44 6.64
C ASP A 42 1.63 -1.08 5.97
N GLU A 43 0.93 -2.07 5.38
CA GLU A 43 -0.39 -1.86 4.75
C GLU A 43 -1.47 -1.42 5.77
N ARG A 44 -1.48 -2.01 6.97
CA ARG A 44 -2.46 -1.64 8.02
C ARG A 44 -2.25 -0.24 8.58
N PHE A 45 -1.02 0.28 8.59
CA PHE A 45 -0.75 1.65 9.01
C PHE A 45 -1.12 2.66 7.93
N ALA A 46 -1.01 2.31 6.64
CA ALA A 46 -1.43 3.17 5.55
C ALA A 46 -2.93 3.54 5.62
N GLU A 47 -3.78 2.60 6.02
CA GLU A 47 -5.23 2.82 6.17
C GLU A 47 -5.60 3.77 7.33
N LEU A 48 -4.80 3.78 8.41
CA LEU A 48 -5.07 4.63 9.59
C LEU A 48 -4.69 6.10 9.39
N PHE A 49 -3.78 6.39 8.45
CA PHE A 49 -3.33 7.74 8.12
C PHE A 49 -3.83 8.22 6.75
N GLU A 50 -4.89 7.61 6.22
CA GLU A 50 -5.40 7.90 4.88
C GLU A 50 -5.78 9.38 4.71
N LYS A 51 -6.37 10.00 5.76
CA LYS A 51 -6.76 11.42 5.74
C LYS A 51 -6.27 12.19 6.95
N ILE A 52 -5.64 13.35 6.70
CA ILE A 52 -5.14 14.28 7.71
C ILE A 52 -6.07 15.49 7.89
N PRO A 53 -6.22 16.04 9.11
CA PRO A 53 -6.97 17.28 9.32
C PRO A 53 -6.26 18.47 8.67
N LEU A 54 -7.00 19.29 7.93
CA LEU A 54 -6.52 20.49 7.26
C LEU A 54 -7.47 21.66 7.55
N ASN A 55 -6.91 22.78 7.98
CA ASN A 55 -7.64 24.05 8.14
C ASN A 55 -7.11 25.07 7.16
N LEU A 56 -7.99 25.69 6.37
CA LEU A 56 -7.63 26.75 5.44
C LEU A 56 -8.76 27.77 5.26
N LYS A 57 -8.44 28.92 4.65
CA LYS A 57 -9.41 29.95 4.30
C LYS A 57 -9.43 30.15 2.79
N VAL A 58 -10.54 29.81 2.14
CA VAL A 58 -10.74 30.00 0.69
C VAL A 58 -11.70 31.15 0.47
N ASN A 59 -11.29 32.17 -0.28
CA ASN A 59 -12.11 33.36 -0.55
C ASN A 59 -12.74 33.94 0.73
N ASN A 60 -11.92 34.11 1.76
CA ASN A 60 -12.31 34.61 3.08
C ASN A 60 -13.24 33.71 3.91
N LYS A 61 -13.62 32.53 3.41
CA LYS A 61 -14.44 31.56 4.13
C LYS A 61 -13.56 30.47 4.77
N PRO A 62 -13.68 30.22 6.08
CA PRO A 62 -12.92 29.17 6.75
C PRO A 62 -13.45 27.78 6.40
N TYR A 63 -12.55 26.81 6.26
CA TYR A 63 -12.84 25.39 6.03
C TYR A 63 -11.98 24.53 6.96
N ALA A 64 -12.60 23.52 7.58
CA ALA A 64 -11.95 22.48 8.36
C ALA A 64 -12.30 21.13 7.73
N LEU A 65 -11.31 20.44 7.18
CA LEU A 65 -11.48 19.26 6.33
C LEU A 65 -10.59 18.12 6.82
N LYS A 66 -10.88 16.89 6.38
CA LYS A 66 -9.96 15.75 6.47
C LYS A 66 -9.71 15.26 5.05
N ILE A 67 -8.47 15.35 4.57
CA ILE A 67 -8.11 15.06 3.18
C ILE A 67 -6.90 14.14 3.08
N GLU A 68 -6.77 13.45 1.96
CA GLU A 68 -5.58 12.63 1.72
C GLU A 68 -4.39 13.55 1.36
N PRO A 69 -3.17 13.29 1.86
CA PRO A 69 -2.01 14.15 1.60
C PRO A 69 -1.64 14.30 0.11
N ARG A 70 -2.09 13.37 -0.75
CA ARG A 70 -1.86 13.38 -2.20
C ARG A 70 -2.83 14.28 -2.98
N VAL A 71 -3.89 14.77 -2.34
CA VAL A 71 -4.87 15.64 -2.99
C VAL A 71 -4.23 17.01 -3.26
N THR A 72 -4.22 17.43 -4.53
CA THR A 72 -3.72 18.74 -4.94
C THR A 72 -4.68 19.84 -4.46
N LEU A 73 -4.19 21.09 -4.33
CA LEU A 73 -5.06 22.21 -3.97
C LEU A 73 -6.12 22.42 -5.06
N LEU A 74 -5.77 22.18 -6.32
CA LEU A 74 -6.69 22.20 -7.45
C LEU A 74 -7.86 21.24 -7.26
N ASP A 75 -7.56 19.98 -6.93
CA ASP A 75 -8.58 18.94 -6.77
C ASP A 75 -9.43 19.18 -5.51
N LEU A 76 -8.82 19.66 -4.42
CA LEU A 76 -9.56 20.09 -3.24
C LEU A 76 -10.57 21.20 -3.57
N LEU A 77 -10.16 22.22 -4.32
CA LEU A 77 -11.04 23.32 -4.69
C LEU A 77 -12.19 22.84 -5.59
N ARG A 78 -11.90 22.01 -6.58
CA ARG A 78 -12.87 21.62 -7.61
C ARG A 78 -13.81 20.52 -7.17
N GLU A 79 -13.28 19.47 -6.55
CA GLU A 79 -14.00 18.23 -6.33
C GLU A 79 -14.57 18.17 -4.90
N GLU A 80 -13.81 18.62 -3.89
CA GLU A 80 -14.28 18.63 -2.50
C GLU A 80 -15.11 19.89 -2.16
N LEU A 81 -14.67 21.07 -2.63
CA LEU A 81 -15.34 22.34 -2.34
C LEU A 81 -16.28 22.82 -3.46
N HIS A 82 -16.32 22.11 -4.59
CA HIS A 82 -17.14 22.44 -5.76
C HIS A 82 -16.91 23.86 -6.34
N LEU A 83 -15.73 24.44 -6.11
CA LEU A 83 -15.28 25.72 -6.66
C LEU A 83 -14.57 25.50 -8.00
N THR A 84 -15.37 25.30 -9.06
CA THR A 84 -14.88 24.89 -10.39
C THR A 84 -14.29 26.02 -11.25
N GLY A 85 -14.09 27.21 -10.67
CA GLY A 85 -13.52 28.38 -11.35
C GLY A 85 -12.09 28.14 -11.84
N THR A 86 -11.21 27.65 -10.96
CA THR A 86 -9.84 27.24 -11.28
C THR A 86 -9.87 25.99 -12.17
N LYS A 87 -9.00 25.94 -13.20
CA LYS A 87 -9.07 24.92 -14.26
C LYS A 87 -7.90 23.94 -14.20
N LYS A 88 -8.21 22.65 -14.39
CA LYS A 88 -7.19 21.62 -14.67
C LYS A 88 -6.86 21.66 -16.15
N GLY A 89 -5.64 22.12 -16.47
CA GLY A 89 -5.10 22.16 -17.83
C GLY A 89 -4.12 21.01 -18.05
N CYS A 90 -2.83 21.28 -17.80
CA CYS A 90 -1.75 20.31 -18.01
C CYS A 90 -1.46 19.37 -16.82
N ASP A 91 -2.00 19.65 -15.63
CA ASP A 91 -1.75 18.93 -14.35
C ASP A 91 -0.29 18.79 -13.89
N HIS A 92 0.64 19.42 -14.60
CA HIS A 92 2.09 19.38 -14.32
C HIS A 92 2.75 20.78 -14.32
N GLY A 93 1.95 21.84 -14.08
CA GLY A 93 2.46 23.21 -13.88
C GLY A 93 2.96 23.98 -15.11
N GLN A 94 2.75 23.46 -16.33
CA GLN A 94 3.25 24.06 -17.58
C GLN A 94 2.37 25.18 -18.16
N CYS A 95 1.06 25.18 -17.90
CA CYS A 95 0.11 26.08 -18.59
C CYS A 95 -0.44 27.22 -17.73
N GLY A 96 -0.28 27.18 -16.39
CA GLY A 96 -0.81 28.21 -15.48
C GLY A 96 -2.35 28.25 -15.34
N ALA A 97 -3.10 27.36 -15.98
CA ALA A 97 -4.57 27.32 -15.89
C ALA A 97 -5.10 27.10 -14.46
N CYS A 98 -4.28 26.50 -13.60
CA CYS A 98 -4.57 26.26 -12.19
C CYS A 98 -3.97 27.32 -11.23
N THR A 99 -3.61 28.51 -11.73
CA THR A 99 -3.01 29.55 -10.87
C THR A 99 -4.01 30.06 -9.83
N VAL A 100 -3.63 30.04 -8.56
CA VAL A 100 -4.38 30.63 -7.43
C VAL A 100 -3.47 31.50 -6.56
N HIS A 101 -4.05 32.26 -5.63
CA HIS A 101 -3.31 33.04 -4.64
C HIS A 101 -3.31 32.34 -3.28
N VAL A 102 -2.14 31.97 -2.78
CA VAL A 102 -1.92 31.48 -1.41
C VAL A 102 -1.09 32.53 -0.69
N ASP A 103 -1.62 33.09 0.39
CA ASP A 103 -0.98 34.13 1.19
C ASP A 103 -0.45 35.31 0.35
N GLY A 104 -1.23 35.69 -0.68
CA GLY A 104 -0.90 36.77 -1.62
C GLY A 104 0.02 36.37 -2.77
N GLN A 105 0.63 35.19 -2.74
CA GLN A 105 1.54 34.71 -3.79
C GLN A 105 0.82 33.83 -4.80
N ARG A 106 1.17 33.99 -6.07
CA ARG A 106 0.66 33.14 -7.15
C ARG A 106 1.36 31.78 -7.11
N VAL A 107 0.58 30.71 -7.07
CA VAL A 107 1.06 29.33 -7.11
C VAL A 107 0.23 28.50 -8.08
N ASN A 108 0.83 27.46 -8.67
CA ASN A 108 0.08 26.44 -9.38
C ASN A 108 -0.55 25.51 -8.33
N SER A 109 -1.89 25.47 -8.26
CA SER A 109 -2.64 24.65 -7.30
C SER A 109 -2.66 23.17 -7.68
#